data_AF-A0A7J4N3V6-F1
#
_entry.id   AF-A0A7J4N3V6-F1
#
_cell.length_a   1.000
_cell.length_b   1.000
_cell.length_c   1.000
_cell.angle_alpha   90.00
_cell.angle_beta   90.00
_cell.angle_gamma   90.00
#
_symmetry.space_group_name_H-M   'P 1'
#
loop_
_entity.id
_entity.type
_entity.pdbx_description
1 polymer ?
#
loop_
_entity_poly.entity_id
_entity_poly.type
_entity_poly.pdbx_seq_one_letter_code
_entity_poly.pdbx_strand_id
1 'polypeptide(L)'
;MAGIAVLVVGSGGREHALALGLSKSESVSQVHCTPGNAGTSMVAVNHQVPDTDIEGIVDLAIQLSVSLVVVGPEAPLVRGLSDRLRANSIPSFGPHSEGALLEGS
;
A
#
# COMPACT_ATOMS: atom_id res chain seq x y z
N MET A 1 -12.44 -12.73 15.20
CA MET A 1 -12.50 -12.34 13.79
C MET A 1 -11.14 -12.60 13.17
N ALA A 2 -11.07 -13.11 11.94
CA ALA A 2 -9.79 -13.17 11.22
C ALA A 2 -9.41 -11.72 10.84
N GLY A 3 -8.23 -11.26 11.27
CA GLY A 3 -7.75 -9.92 10.93
C GLY A 3 -7.50 -9.77 9.42
N ILE A 4 -7.49 -8.54 8.93
CA ILE A 4 -7.28 -8.23 7.51
C ILE A 4 -5.81 -8.22 7.12
N ALA A 5 -5.51 -8.49 5.86
CA ALA A 5 -4.19 -8.23 5.28
C ALA A 5 -4.14 -6.83 4.66
N VAL A 6 -3.02 -6.12 4.87
CA VAL A 6 -2.81 -4.75 4.37
C VAL A 6 -1.52 -4.69 3.55
N LEU A 7 -1.55 -4.00 2.41
CA LEU A 7 -0.37 -3.69 1.61
C LEU A 7 0.00 -2.21 1.75
N VAL A 8 1.23 -1.92 2.14
CA VAL A 8 1.78 -0.55 2.19
C VAL A 8 2.66 -0.34 0.96
N VAL A 9 2.42 0.73 0.19
CA VAL A 9 3.22 1.08 -0.99
C VAL A 9 4.25 2.15 -0.61
N GLY A 10 5.50 1.92 -0.99
CA GLY A 10 6.65 2.80 -0.78
C GLY A 10 7.77 2.16 0.04
N SER A 11 8.87 2.90 0.21
CA SER A 11 10.11 2.44 0.85
C SER A 11 10.75 3.46 1.78
N GLY A 12 10.03 4.50 2.19
CA GLY A 12 10.52 5.56 3.06
C GLY A 12 10.34 5.25 4.55
N GLY A 13 10.73 6.21 5.39
CA GLY A 13 10.52 6.14 6.84
C GLY A 13 9.04 6.24 7.23
N ARG A 14 8.25 6.97 6.43
CA ARG A 14 6.78 7.08 6.61
C ARG A 14 6.11 5.72 6.47
N GLU A 15 6.45 4.96 5.45
CA GLU A 15 5.88 3.63 5.22
C GLU A 15 6.30 2.65 6.31
N HIS A 16 7.53 2.75 6.82
CA HIS A 16 7.95 1.98 7.99
C HIS A 16 7.12 2.31 9.23
N ALA A 17 6.88 3.60 9.52
CA ALA A 17 6.05 4.00 10.66
C ALA A 17 4.60 3.48 10.53
N LEU A 18 4.02 3.55 9.32
CA LEU A 18 2.70 3.00 9.03
C LEU A 18 2.66 1.48 9.21
N ALA A 19 3.62 0.75 8.65
CA ALA A 19 3.73 -0.69 8.79
C ALA A 19 3.86 -1.11 10.26
N LEU A 20 4.68 -0.40 11.04
CA LEU A 20 4.86 -0.64 12.48
C LEU A 20 3.58 -0.39 13.30
N GLY A 21 2.78 0.60 12.90
CA GLY A 21 1.47 0.86 13.53
C GLY A 21 0.47 -0.24 13.20
N LEU A 22 0.38 -0.61 11.92
CA LEU A 22 -0.52 -1.67 11.43
C LEU A 22 -0.18 -3.03 12.03
N SER A 23 1.10 -3.37 12.20
CA SER A 23 1.54 -4.66 12.76
C SER A 23 1.15 -4.84 14.24
N LYS A 24 0.73 -3.77 14.92
CA LYS A 24 0.27 -3.79 16.32
C LYS A 24 -1.25 -3.79 16.47
N SER A 25 -1.98 -3.67 15.36
CA SER A 25 -3.45 -3.62 15.39
C SER A 25 -4.03 -5.02 15.49
N GLU A 26 -4.94 -5.26 16.43
CA GLU A 26 -5.67 -6.54 16.56
C GLU A 26 -6.55 -6.86 15.34
N SER A 27 -6.93 -5.83 14.57
CA SER A 27 -7.73 -5.98 13.35
C SER A 27 -6.90 -6.38 12.13
N VAL A 28 -5.56 -6.32 12.21
CA VAL A 28 -4.65 -6.62 11.10
C VAL A 28 -3.93 -7.93 11.36
N SER A 29 -4.08 -8.89 10.46
CA SER A 29 -3.42 -10.19 10.56
C SER A 29 -2.07 -10.23 9.85
N GLN A 30 -1.90 -9.45 8.77
CA GLN A 30 -0.69 -9.43 7.95
C GLN A 30 -0.42 -8.03 7.42
N VAL A 31 0.86 -7.65 7.43
CA VAL A 31 1.34 -6.42 6.81
C VAL A 31 2.33 -6.79 5.71
N HIS A 32 2.07 -6.27 4.52
CA HIS A 32 2.95 -6.36 3.36
C HIS A 32 3.45 -4.97 3.00
N CYS A 33 4.63 -4.90 2.38
CA CYS A 33 5.19 -3.67 1.85
C CYS A 33 5.69 -3.89 0.43
N THR A 34 5.61 -2.88 -0.43
CA THR A 34 6.25 -2.92 -1.75
C THR A 34 6.75 -1.54 -2.19
N PRO A 35 8.02 -1.38 -2.60
CA PRO A 35 9.08 -2.38 -2.49
C PRO A 35 9.58 -2.58 -1.04
N GLY A 36 9.26 -1.65 -0.13
CA GLY A 36 9.75 -1.66 1.24
C GLY A 36 11.26 -1.37 1.36
N ASN A 37 11.79 -1.48 2.57
CA ASN A 37 13.20 -1.31 2.91
C ASN A 37 13.63 -2.26 4.05
N ALA A 38 14.89 -2.19 4.48
CA ALA A 38 15.41 -3.02 5.58
C ALA A 38 14.65 -2.82 6.92
N GLY A 39 14.09 -1.62 7.14
CA GLY A 39 13.25 -1.34 8.30
C GLY A 39 11.89 -2.02 8.23
N THR A 40 11.19 -1.89 7.10
CA THR A 40 9.87 -2.53 6.92
C THR A 40 9.96 -4.05 6.99
N SER A 41 11.06 -4.67 6.54
CA SER A 41 11.25 -6.14 6.65
C SER A 41 11.30 -6.67 8.09
N MET A 42 11.47 -5.80 9.09
CA MET A 42 11.42 -6.20 10.51
C MET A 42 9.98 -6.36 11.03
N VAL A 43 8.99 -5.78 10.34
CA VAL A 43 7.58 -5.69 10.81
C VAL A 43 6.55 -6.09 9.74
N ALA A 44 6.97 -6.32 8.50
CA ALA A 44 6.14 -6.64 7.35
C ALA A 44 6.90 -7.55 6.37
N VAL A 45 6.18 -8.15 5.43
CA VAL A 45 6.79 -8.87 4.30
C VAL A 45 6.98 -7.91 3.12
N ASN A 46 8.23 -7.71 2.71
CA ASN A 46 8.55 -6.90 1.53
C ASN A 46 8.41 -7.73 0.24
N HIS A 47 7.83 -7.12 -0.78
CA HIS A 47 7.73 -7.66 -2.14
C HIS A 47 8.55 -6.82 -3.11
N GLN A 48 9.01 -7.43 -4.20
CA GLN A 48 9.86 -6.75 -5.19
C GLN A 48 9.01 -6.15 -6.33
N VAL A 49 8.00 -5.36 -6.00
CA VAL A 49 7.26 -4.56 -6.99
C VAL A 49 7.61 -3.08 -6.78
N PRO A 50 8.23 -2.40 -7.77
CA PRO A 50 8.50 -0.98 -7.68
C PRO A 50 7.21 -0.17 -7.44
N ASP A 51 7.29 0.88 -6.64
CA ASP A 51 6.16 1.79 -6.41
C ASP A 51 5.69 2.53 -7.68
N THR A 52 6.55 2.57 -8.71
CA THR A 52 6.24 3.10 -10.04
C THR A 52 5.47 2.14 -10.95
N ASP A 53 5.35 0.86 -10.59
CA ASP A 53 4.66 -0.18 -11.36
C ASP A 53 3.22 -0.36 -10.85
N ILE A 54 2.31 0.46 -11.39
CA ILE A 54 0.92 0.54 -10.92
C ILE A 54 0.18 -0.79 -11.11
N GLU A 55 0.35 -1.42 -12.28
CA GLU A 55 -0.34 -2.66 -12.59
C GLU A 55 0.25 -3.82 -11.76
N GLY A 56 1.58 -3.86 -11.59
CA GLY A 56 2.21 -4.83 -10.69
C GLY A 56 1.73 -4.70 -9.24
N ILE A 57 1.47 -3.49 -8.74
CA ILE A 57 0.93 -3.28 -7.39
C ILE A 57 -0.50 -3.80 -7.29
N VAL A 58 -1.33 -3.57 -8.31
CA VAL A 58 -2.72 -4.05 -8.35
C VAL A 58 -2.74 -5.58 -8.39
N ASP A 59 -1.93 -6.20 -9.25
CA ASP A 59 -1.79 -7.65 -9.35
C ASP A 59 -1.33 -8.25 -8.02
N LEU A 60 -0.33 -7.64 -7.37
CA LEU A 60 0.15 -8.06 -6.06
C LEU A 60 -0.96 -7.97 -5.00
N ALA A 61 -1.73 -6.88 -4.98
CA ALA A 61 -2.84 -6.71 -4.04
C ALA A 61 -3.91 -7.81 -4.23
N ILE A 62 -4.23 -8.17 -5.47
CA ILE A 62 -5.15 -9.26 -5.80
C ILE A 62 -4.59 -10.61 -5.37
N GLN A 63 -3.34 -10.91 -5.72
CA GLN A 63 -2.67 -12.18 -5.39
C GLN A 63 -2.60 -12.42 -3.88
N LEU A 64 -2.32 -11.37 -3.11
CA LEU A 64 -2.28 -11.41 -1.65
C LEU A 64 -3.68 -11.35 -1.00
N SER A 65 -4.74 -11.10 -1.78
CA SER A 65 -6.09 -10.90 -1.28
C SER A 65 -6.17 -9.85 -0.16
N VAL A 66 -5.42 -8.75 -0.29
CA VAL A 66 -5.40 -7.69 0.73
C VAL A 66 -6.73 -6.97 0.77
N SER A 67 -7.16 -6.61 1.99
CA SER A 67 -8.43 -5.89 2.19
C SER A 67 -8.24 -4.36 2.15
N LEU A 68 -7.00 -3.89 2.18
CA LEU A 68 -6.67 -2.46 2.13
C LEU A 68 -5.26 -2.28 1.54
N VAL A 69 -5.12 -1.26 0.69
CA VAL A 69 -3.81 -0.74 0.26
C VAL A 69 -3.60 0.64 0.86
N VAL A 70 -2.47 0.89 1.52
CA VAL A 70 -2.08 2.20 2.04
C VAL A 70 -0.97 2.75 1.16
N VAL A 71 -1.23 3.86 0.47
CA VAL A 71 -0.26 4.43 -0.48
C VAL A 71 0.52 5.54 0.21
N GLY A 72 1.80 5.28 0.44
CA GLY A 72 2.72 6.23 1.05
C GLY A 72 3.13 7.36 0.10
N PRO A 73 3.84 7.06 -1.02
CA PRO A 73 4.31 8.06 -1.95
C PRO A 73 3.18 8.66 -2.79
N GLU A 74 3.38 9.90 -3.20
CA GLU A 74 2.39 10.70 -3.91
C GLU A 74 2.36 10.35 -5.41
N ALA A 75 3.52 9.99 -5.99
CA ALA A 75 3.65 9.70 -7.42
C ALA A 75 2.72 8.57 -7.94
N PRO A 76 2.53 7.43 -7.22
CA PRO A 76 1.61 6.38 -7.67
C PRO A 76 0.13 6.82 -7.63
N LEU A 77 -0.22 7.71 -6.69
CA LEU A 77 -1.56 8.29 -6.61
C LEU A 77 -1.86 9.17 -7.82
N VAL A 78 -0.91 10.04 -8.20
CA VAL A 78 -1.00 10.87 -9.40
C VAL A 78 -1.14 10.02 -10.67
N ARG A 79 -0.51 8.83 -10.70
CA ARG A 79 -0.63 7.87 -11.82
C ARG A 79 -1.91 7.04 -11.80
N GLY A 80 -2.82 7.25 -10.84
CA GLY A 80 -4.14 6.62 -10.82
C GLY A 80 -4.19 5.26 -10.13
N LEU A 81 -3.24 4.93 -9.25
CA LEU A 81 -3.25 3.68 -8.48
C LEU A 81 -4.57 3.46 -7.72
N SER A 82 -5.06 4.47 -7.03
CA SER A 82 -6.33 4.40 -6.28
C SER A 82 -7.52 4.04 -7.18
N ASP A 83 -7.54 4.56 -8.42
CA ASP A 83 -8.61 4.26 -9.37
C ASP A 83 -8.56 2.82 -9.87
N ARG A 84 -7.36 2.30 -10.12
CA ARG A 84 -7.14 0.89 -10.54
C ARG A 84 -7.51 -0.09 -9.43
N LEU A 85 -7.15 0.20 -8.18
CA LEU A 85 -7.52 -0.62 -7.03
C LEU A 85 -9.04 -0.64 -6.84
N ARG A 86 -9.70 0.53 -6.94
CA ARG A 86 -11.16 0.65 -6.86
C ARG A 86 -11.87 -0.14 -7.96
N ALA A 87 -11.37 -0.12 -9.19
CA ALA A 87 -11.93 -0.91 -10.29
C ALA A 87 -11.91 -2.43 -9.99
N ASN A 88 -10.99 -2.88 -9.14
CA ASN A 88 -10.87 -4.25 -8.66
C ASN A 88 -11.52 -4.48 -7.28
N SER A 89 -12.35 -3.54 -6.81
CA SER A 89 -13.01 -3.60 -5.48
C SER A 89 -12.04 -3.66 -4.30
N ILE A 90 -10.80 -3.16 -4.46
CA ILE A 90 -9.80 -3.08 -3.40
C ILE A 90 -9.79 -1.65 -2.83
N PRO A 91 -10.11 -1.46 -1.55
CA PRO A 91 -10.00 -0.16 -0.90
C PRO A 91 -8.55 0.34 -0.86
N SER A 92 -8.37 1.65 -1.08
CA SER A 92 -7.07 2.32 -0.92
C SER A 92 -7.18 3.50 0.03
N PHE A 93 -6.22 3.64 0.95
CA PHE A 93 -6.01 4.83 1.76
C PHE A 93 -5.03 5.77 1.03
N GLY A 94 -5.61 6.82 0.44
CA GLY A 94 -4.95 7.85 -0.36
C GLY A 94 -6.00 8.56 -1.22
N PRO A 95 -5.80 9.83 -1.62
CA PRO A 95 -6.73 10.53 -2.49
C PRO A 95 -6.91 9.80 -3.84
N HIS A 96 -8.09 9.95 -4.45
CA HIS A 96 -8.32 9.58 -5.86
C HIS A 96 -7.50 10.51 -6.78
N SER A 97 -7.29 10.14 -8.05
CA SER A 97 -6.44 10.90 -8.99
C SER A 97 -6.77 12.40 -9.07
N GLU A 98 -8.05 12.77 -9.09
CA GLU A 98 -8.48 14.18 -9.03
C GLU A 98 -8.04 14.89 -7.75
N GLY A 99 -8.04 14.20 -6.60
CA GLY A 99 -7.54 14.74 -5.33
C GLY A 99 -6.01 14.71 -5.22
N ALA A 100 -5.35 13.75 -5.85
CA ALA A 100 -3.88 13.63 -5.84
C ALA A 100 -3.22 14.74 -6.67
N LEU A 101 -3.87 15.24 -7.71
CA LEU A 101 -3.38 16.37 -8.51
C LEU A 101 -3.28 17.67 -7.70
N LEU A 102 -4.07 17.83 -6.63
CA LEU A 102 -3.99 18.99 -5.72
C LEU A 102 -2.83 18.90 -4.73
N GLU A 103 -2.34 17.69 -4.45
CA GLU A 103 -1.26 17.41 -3.49
C GLU A 103 0.11 17.22 -4.18
N GLY A 104 0.12 16.91 -5.49
CA GLY A 104 1.32 16.83 -6.30
C GLY A 104 1.87 18.23 -6.60
N SER A 105 2.97 18.59 -5.93
CA SER A 105 3.71 19.84 -6.13
C SER A 105 5.00 19.65 -6.93
#